data_AF-A0A7V0JGB7-F1
#
_entry.id   AF-A0A7V0JGB7-F1
#
_cell.length_a   1.000
_cell.length_b   1.000
_cell.length_c   1.000
_cell.angle_alpha   90.00
_cell.angle_beta   90.00
_cell.angle_gamma   90.00
#
_symmetry.space_group_name_H-M   'P 1'
#
loop_
_entity.id
_entity.type
_entity.pdbx_description
1 polymer ?
#
loop_
_entity_poly.entity_id
_entity_poly.type
_entity_poly.pdbx_seq_one_letter_code
_entity_poly.pdbx_strand_id
1 'polypeptide(L)'
;MELEEIRQAIDAIDSEIIGLLSKRGNLVSKAGSLKSDEPAVRDPERVQQIINKVKAVAVRTGLDPAIAEQIYRTVTDCFINNELQEFRGENAASLDVDKIKVYFKDDLSLKPNVPGAQMWAVGLAKTMMTYFELEPNTILPKHSHEAEQITMVMEGELTFVLQEKEITLKSGDVIAIPSNALHSAFTGNKPCKAVDAWSPVRKGFL
;
A
#
# COMPACT_ATOMS: atom_id res chain seq x y z
N MET A 1 11.70 7.97 -49.02
CA MET A 1 10.90 8.31 -47.84
C MET A 1 10.98 9.79 -47.65
N GLU A 2 9.83 10.44 -47.49
CA GLU A 2 9.76 11.84 -47.09
C GLU A 2 10.14 11.98 -45.61
N LEU A 3 10.54 13.18 -45.19
CA LEU A 3 11.00 13.44 -43.82
C LEU A 3 9.96 13.01 -42.75
N GLU A 4 8.68 13.21 -43.06
CA GLU A 4 7.59 12.85 -42.15
C GLU A 4 7.45 11.32 -41.99
N GLU A 5 7.61 10.57 -43.07
CA GLU A 5 7.58 9.10 -43.03
C GLU A 5 8.76 8.54 -42.21
N ILE A 6 9.94 9.19 -42.28
CA ILE A 6 11.11 8.83 -41.48
C ILE A 6 10.82 9.04 -39.99
N ARG A 7 10.20 10.16 -39.61
CA ARG A 7 9.86 10.45 -38.21
C ARG A 7 8.87 9.44 -37.64
N GLN A 8 7.82 9.13 -38.39
CA GLN A 8 6.83 8.14 -37.97
C GLN A 8 7.44 6.74 -37.78
N ALA A 9 8.39 6.36 -38.65
CA ALA A 9 9.12 5.11 -38.50
C ALA A 9 10.02 5.11 -37.24
N ILE A 10 10.65 6.24 -36.91
CA ILE A 10 11.43 6.40 -35.67
C ILE A 10 10.51 6.31 -34.44
N ASP A 11 9.39 7.03 -34.43
CA ASP A 11 8.43 7.02 -33.31
C ASP A 11 7.89 5.61 -33.00
N ALA A 12 7.67 4.81 -34.05
CA ALA A 12 7.26 3.42 -33.91
C ALA A 12 8.36 2.58 -33.24
N ILE A 13 9.62 2.72 -33.67
CA ILE A 13 10.77 2.05 -33.06
C ILE A 13 10.94 2.49 -31.60
N ASP A 14 10.84 3.78 -31.31
CA ASP A 14 10.98 4.31 -29.95
C ASP A 14 9.89 3.76 -29.03
N SER A 15 8.67 3.63 -29.54
CA SER A 15 7.56 2.99 -28.80
C SER A 15 7.87 1.52 -28.47
N GLU A 16 8.46 0.77 -29.40
CA GLU A 16 8.91 -0.60 -29.16
C GLU A 16 10.05 -0.66 -28.13
N ILE A 17 11.02 0.25 -28.21
CA ILE A 17 12.13 0.36 -27.26
C ILE A 17 11.59 0.58 -25.85
N ILE A 18 10.68 1.54 -25.65
CA ILE A 18 10.08 1.81 -24.34
C ILE A 18 9.29 0.59 -23.84
N GLY A 19 8.53 -0.08 -24.72
CA GLY A 19 7.81 -1.31 -24.36
C GLY A 19 8.74 -2.45 -23.92
N LEU A 20 9.89 -2.63 -24.59
CA LEU A 20 10.91 -3.61 -24.23
C LEU A 20 11.62 -3.25 -22.92
N LEU A 21 11.93 -1.97 -22.70
CA LEU A 21 12.52 -1.49 -21.45
C LEU A 21 11.56 -1.70 -20.27
N SER A 22 10.26 -1.47 -20.44
CA SER A 22 9.25 -1.78 -19.41
C SER A 22 9.23 -3.27 -19.05
N LYS A 23 9.22 -4.16 -20.05
CA LYS A 23 9.31 -5.62 -19.82
C LYS A 23 10.61 -6.01 -19.10
N ARG A 24 11.73 -5.40 -19.48
CA ARG A 24 13.02 -5.60 -18.79
C ARG A 24 12.93 -5.13 -17.33
N GLY A 25 12.36 -3.95 -17.07
CA GLY A 25 12.19 -3.40 -15.73
C GLY A 25 11.43 -4.34 -14.79
N ASN A 26 10.34 -4.95 -15.28
CA ASN A 26 9.59 -5.94 -14.51
C ASN A 26 10.43 -7.18 -14.13
N LEU A 27 11.36 -7.61 -14.99
CA LEU A 27 12.28 -8.70 -14.68
C LEU A 27 13.36 -8.28 -13.69
N VAL A 28 13.85 -7.05 -13.79
CA VAL A 28 14.82 -6.47 -12.83
C VAL A 28 14.19 -6.37 -11.44
N SER A 29 12.99 -5.80 -11.32
CA SER A 29 12.27 -5.69 -10.04
C SER A 29 12.02 -7.06 -9.39
N LYS A 30 11.59 -8.06 -10.18
CA LYS A 30 11.46 -9.45 -9.70
C LYS A 30 12.79 -10.03 -9.22
N ALA A 31 13.88 -9.79 -9.95
CA ALA A 31 15.21 -10.25 -9.54
C ALA A 31 15.70 -9.52 -8.27
N GLY A 32 15.38 -8.23 -8.13
CA GLY A 32 15.66 -7.42 -6.95
C GLY A 32 14.96 -7.91 -5.69
N SER A 33 13.70 -8.33 -5.80
CA SER A 33 12.92 -8.88 -4.67
C SER A 33 13.52 -10.15 -4.05
N LEU A 34 14.48 -10.80 -4.72
CA LEU A 34 15.19 -11.98 -4.25
C LEU A 34 16.55 -11.65 -3.61
N LYS A 35 16.99 -10.39 -3.67
CA LYS A 35 18.28 -9.93 -3.13
C LYS A 35 18.07 -9.31 -1.74
N SER A 36 18.89 -9.72 -0.79
CA SER A 36 18.70 -9.41 0.63
C SER A 36 19.38 -8.11 1.09
N ASP A 37 20.26 -7.53 0.27
CA ASP A 37 21.14 -6.42 0.66
C ASP A 37 21.54 -5.49 -0.51
N GLU A 38 21.72 -4.21 -0.20
CA GLU A 38 22.02 -3.12 -1.15
C GLU A 38 23.31 -3.33 -2.01
N PRO A 39 24.41 -3.92 -1.48
CA PRO A 39 25.58 -4.24 -2.30
C PRO A 39 25.30 -5.32 -3.37
N ALA A 40 24.41 -6.28 -3.08
CA ALA A 40 24.02 -7.31 -4.04
C ALA A 40 23.15 -6.77 -5.18
N VAL A 41 22.48 -5.62 -4.99
CA VAL A 41 21.68 -4.95 -6.03
C VAL A 41 22.56 -4.44 -7.17
N ARG A 42 23.75 -3.88 -6.86
CA ARG A 42 24.61 -3.23 -7.86
C ARG A 42 25.41 -4.18 -8.75
N ASP A 43 25.77 -5.37 -8.26
CA ASP A 43 26.49 -6.46 -8.98
C ASP A 43 27.34 -5.99 -10.19
N PRO A 44 28.52 -5.39 -9.94
CA PRO A 44 29.36 -4.80 -11.00
C PRO A 44 29.80 -5.81 -12.07
N GLU A 45 30.02 -7.07 -11.68
CA GLU A 45 30.34 -8.14 -12.61
C GLU A 45 29.20 -8.38 -13.59
N ARG A 46 27.95 -8.39 -13.09
CA ARG A 46 26.78 -8.52 -13.94
C ARG A 46 26.62 -7.36 -14.91
N VAL A 47 26.87 -6.12 -14.47
CA VAL A 47 26.86 -4.95 -15.35
C VAL A 47 27.86 -5.15 -16.49
N GLN A 48 29.10 -5.55 -16.17
CA GLN A 48 30.12 -5.76 -17.19
C GLN A 48 29.76 -6.89 -18.17
N GLN A 49 29.16 -7.98 -17.69
CA GLN A 49 28.65 -9.06 -18.55
C GLN A 49 27.57 -8.57 -19.52
N ILE A 50 26.65 -7.70 -19.05
CA ILE A 50 25.61 -7.11 -19.89
C ILE A 50 26.26 -6.24 -20.96
N ILE A 51 27.19 -5.35 -20.58
CA ILE A 51 27.91 -4.48 -21.51
C ILE A 51 28.64 -5.29 -22.59
N ASN A 52 29.34 -6.36 -22.22
CA ASN A 52 30.02 -7.21 -23.20
C ASN A 52 29.05 -7.85 -24.20
N LYS A 53 27.88 -8.33 -23.72
CA LYS A 53 26.86 -8.92 -24.58
C LYS A 53 26.26 -7.91 -25.55
N VAL A 54 25.94 -6.71 -25.10
CA VAL A 54 25.31 -5.69 -25.96
C VAL A 54 26.30 -5.13 -26.98
N LYS A 55 27.58 -5.00 -26.64
CA LYS A 55 28.63 -4.66 -27.62
C LYS A 55 28.74 -5.72 -28.71
N ALA A 56 28.69 -7.00 -28.36
CA ALA A 56 28.69 -8.08 -29.35
C ALA A 56 27.44 -8.10 -30.24
N VAL A 57 26.28 -7.73 -29.70
CA VAL A 57 25.05 -7.55 -30.49
C VAL A 57 25.20 -6.36 -31.44
N ALA A 58 25.71 -5.22 -30.95
CA ALA A 58 25.90 -4.00 -31.73
C ALA A 58 26.77 -4.23 -32.97
N VAL A 59 27.90 -4.93 -32.82
CA VAL A 59 28.76 -5.33 -33.95
C VAL A 59 27.98 -6.13 -34.99
N ARG A 60 27.12 -7.07 -34.55
CA ARG A 60 26.37 -7.95 -35.43
C ARG A 60 25.22 -7.25 -36.17
N THR A 61 24.69 -6.17 -35.59
CA THR A 61 23.58 -5.38 -36.15
C THR A 61 24.05 -4.12 -36.87
N GLY A 62 25.36 -3.84 -36.88
CA GLY A 62 25.93 -2.65 -37.52
C GLY A 62 25.84 -1.36 -36.69
N LEU A 63 25.56 -1.45 -35.39
CA LEU A 63 25.59 -0.32 -34.47
C LEU A 63 27.00 -0.16 -33.88
N ASP A 64 27.48 1.08 -33.72
CA ASP A 64 28.74 1.34 -33.04
C ASP A 64 28.69 0.78 -31.60
N PRO A 65 29.61 -0.12 -31.22
CA PRO A 65 29.69 -0.67 -29.87
C PRO A 65 29.81 0.39 -28.77
N ALA A 66 30.39 1.55 -29.06
CA ALA A 66 30.49 2.67 -28.11
C ALA A 66 29.11 3.29 -27.82
N ILE A 67 28.26 3.43 -28.84
CA ILE A 67 26.88 3.91 -28.68
C ILE A 67 26.08 2.90 -27.83
N ALA A 68 26.19 1.61 -28.16
CA ALA A 68 25.49 0.55 -27.41
C ALA A 68 25.92 0.51 -25.94
N GLU A 69 27.21 0.67 -25.65
CA GLU A 69 27.73 0.73 -24.29
C GLU A 69 27.16 1.92 -23.51
N GLN A 70 27.18 3.13 -24.08
CA GLN A 70 26.64 4.33 -23.42
C GLN A 70 25.16 4.16 -23.07
N ILE A 71 24.34 3.73 -24.03
CA ILE A 71 22.91 3.50 -23.82
C ILE A 71 22.69 2.50 -22.69
N TYR A 72 23.38 1.34 -22.73
CA TYR A 72 23.13 0.29 -21.75
C TYR A 72 23.68 0.59 -20.36
N ARG A 73 24.72 1.42 -20.23
CA ARG A 73 25.15 1.94 -18.93
C ARG A 73 24.05 2.80 -18.33
N THR A 74 23.55 3.79 -19.08
CA THR A 74 22.44 4.64 -18.64
C THR A 74 21.20 3.82 -18.27
N VAL A 75 20.79 2.89 -19.12
CA VAL A 75 19.65 2.00 -18.85
C VAL A 75 19.87 1.24 -17.54
N THR A 76 21.06 0.66 -17.34
CA THR A 76 21.36 -0.13 -16.14
C THR A 76 21.34 0.75 -14.88
N ASP A 77 21.94 1.94 -14.94
CA ASP A 77 21.96 2.89 -13.84
C ASP A 77 20.55 3.37 -13.48
N CYS A 78 19.69 3.66 -14.47
CA CYS A 78 18.30 4.04 -14.24
C CYS A 78 17.54 2.94 -13.47
N PHE A 79 17.71 1.68 -13.84
CA PHE A 79 17.02 0.57 -13.15
C PHE A 79 17.57 0.31 -11.75
N ILE A 80 18.89 0.39 -11.56
CA ILE A 80 19.50 0.29 -10.21
C ILE A 80 18.99 1.41 -9.32
N ASN A 81 18.94 2.65 -9.82
CA ASN A 81 18.46 3.79 -9.04
C ASN A 81 16.97 3.67 -8.71
N ASN A 82 16.13 3.22 -9.65
CA ASN A 82 14.72 2.97 -9.37
C ASN A 82 14.53 1.88 -8.31
N GLU A 83 15.30 0.79 -8.38
CA GLU A 83 15.28 -0.29 -7.39
C GLU A 83 15.73 0.20 -5.99
N LEU A 84 16.77 1.05 -5.93
CA LEU A 84 17.19 1.69 -4.69
C LEU A 84 16.13 2.64 -4.12
N GLN A 85 15.39 3.37 -4.97
CA GLN A 85 14.28 4.23 -4.54
C GLN A 85 13.09 3.43 -4.03
N GLU A 86 12.76 2.32 -4.69
CA GLU A 86 11.74 1.36 -4.23
C GLU A 86 12.14 0.76 -2.87
N PHE A 87 13.41 0.36 -2.72
CA PHE A 87 13.95 -0.18 -1.47
C PHE A 87 13.94 0.85 -0.33
N ARG A 88 14.25 2.12 -0.63
CA ARG A 88 14.24 3.24 0.34
C ARG A 88 12.85 3.79 0.63
N GLY A 89 11.80 3.28 -0.05
CA GLY A 89 10.43 3.79 0.09
C GLY A 89 10.21 5.19 -0.47
N GLU A 90 11.11 5.68 -1.33
CA GLU A 90 11.09 7.04 -1.89
C GLU A 90 10.19 7.15 -3.14
N ASN A 91 9.75 6.02 -3.70
CA ASN A 91 8.68 5.98 -4.72
C ASN A 91 7.29 6.08 -4.05
N ALA A 92 7.04 7.18 -3.32
CA ALA A 92 5.67 7.62 -3.09
C ALA A 92 5.13 8.08 -4.45
N ALA A 93 4.20 7.32 -5.03
CA ALA A 93 3.45 7.73 -6.21
C ALA A 93 3.07 9.21 -6.09
N SER A 94 3.31 10.01 -7.13
CA SER A 94 2.90 11.42 -7.20
C SER A 94 1.55 11.59 -6.52
N LEU A 95 1.53 12.30 -5.40
CA LEU A 95 0.38 12.38 -4.50
C LEU A 95 -0.77 13.04 -5.28
N ASP A 96 -1.71 12.23 -5.74
CA ASP A 96 -2.93 12.72 -6.38
C ASP A 96 -3.80 13.36 -5.29
N VAL A 97 -3.70 14.68 -5.15
CA VAL A 97 -4.36 15.45 -4.09
C VAL A 97 -5.88 15.27 -4.10
N ASP A 98 -6.47 14.96 -5.26
CA ASP A 98 -7.91 14.71 -5.39
C ASP A 98 -8.34 13.38 -4.72
N LYS A 99 -7.38 12.48 -4.46
CA LYS A 99 -7.61 11.24 -3.69
C LYS A 99 -7.53 11.46 -2.18
N ILE A 100 -7.02 12.60 -1.71
CA ILE A 100 -7.02 12.94 -0.29
C ILE A 100 -8.41 13.45 0.08
N LYS A 101 -9.06 12.73 0.99
CA LYS A 101 -10.35 13.12 1.54
C LYS A 101 -10.17 13.58 2.97
N VAL A 102 -10.61 14.79 3.26
CA VAL A 102 -10.75 15.31 4.62
C VAL A 102 -12.19 15.10 5.05
N TYR A 103 -12.38 14.53 6.24
CA TYR A 103 -13.69 14.31 6.83
C TYR A 103 -13.77 15.12 8.12
N PHE A 104 -14.71 16.07 8.19
CA PHE A 104 -15.03 16.75 9.44
C PHE A 104 -16.10 15.95 10.18
N LYS A 105 -16.01 15.90 11.51
CA LYS A 105 -16.93 15.11 12.34
C LYS A 105 -18.40 15.46 12.07
N ASP A 106 -18.67 16.76 11.89
CA ASP A 106 -20.03 17.28 11.65
C ASP A 106 -20.59 16.90 10.28
N ASP A 107 -19.72 16.55 9.32
CA ASP A 107 -20.09 16.12 7.97
C ASP A 107 -20.33 14.61 7.86
N LEU A 108 -19.89 13.84 8.86
CA LEU A 108 -20.01 12.39 8.85
C LEU A 108 -21.41 11.98 9.33
N SER A 109 -22.16 11.33 8.43
CA SER A 109 -23.50 10.83 8.73
C SER A 109 -23.43 9.66 9.73
N LEU A 110 -24.23 9.75 10.80
CA LEU A 110 -24.43 8.66 11.75
C LEU A 110 -24.87 7.37 11.02
N LYS A 111 -24.13 6.28 11.17
CA LYS A 111 -24.46 4.97 10.57
C LYS A 111 -24.51 3.85 11.64
N PRO A 112 -25.19 2.72 11.38
CA PRO A 112 -26.57 2.42 11.73
C PRO A 112 -26.87 2.27 13.25
N ASN A 113 -28.13 1.95 13.52
CA ASN A 113 -28.93 2.14 14.75
C ASN A 113 -28.69 1.07 15.85
N VAL A 114 -27.53 1.05 16.51
CA VAL A 114 -27.43 0.37 17.83
C VAL A 114 -27.86 1.38 18.90
N PRO A 115 -28.93 1.11 19.69
CA PRO A 115 -29.36 2.02 20.73
C PRO A 115 -28.20 2.36 21.68
N GLY A 116 -27.93 3.65 21.86
CA GLY A 116 -26.82 4.14 22.69
C GLY A 116 -25.47 4.17 21.99
N ALA A 117 -25.36 3.82 20.69
CA ALA A 117 -24.11 3.92 19.95
C ALA A 117 -24.21 4.94 18.81
N GLN A 118 -23.16 5.76 18.69
CA GLN A 118 -22.93 6.61 17.54
C GLN A 118 -21.63 6.18 16.87
N MET A 119 -21.63 6.05 15.55
CA MET A 119 -20.46 5.62 14.79
C MET A 119 -20.25 6.53 13.58
N TRP A 120 -18.98 6.86 13.36
CA TRP A 120 -18.48 7.52 12.18
C TRP A 120 -17.38 6.66 11.55
N ALA A 121 -17.34 6.61 10.21
CA ALA A 121 -16.41 5.75 9.48
C ALA A 121 -15.70 6.53 8.38
N VAL A 122 -14.40 6.29 8.23
CA VAL A 122 -13.58 6.77 7.12
C VAL A 122 -12.77 5.61 6.58
N GLY A 123 -12.64 5.51 5.26
CA GLY A 123 -11.96 4.37 4.65
C GLY A 123 -11.29 4.71 3.34
N LEU A 124 -10.24 3.95 3.05
CA LEU A 124 -9.53 3.88 1.77
C LEU A 124 -9.76 2.49 1.15
N ALA A 125 -8.94 2.13 0.15
CA ALA A 125 -9.07 0.84 -0.53
C ALA A 125 -8.73 -0.37 0.37
N LYS A 126 -7.83 -0.20 1.34
CA LYS A 126 -7.29 -1.31 2.16
C LYS A 126 -7.59 -1.16 3.65
N THR A 127 -7.68 0.07 4.14
CA THR A 127 -7.78 0.37 5.57
C THR A 127 -8.98 1.25 5.84
N MET A 128 -9.61 1.03 6.97
CA MET A 128 -10.72 1.84 7.46
C MET A 128 -10.46 2.16 8.92
N MET A 129 -10.92 3.34 9.34
CA MET A 129 -10.97 3.76 10.73
C MET A 129 -12.41 4.12 11.06
N THR A 130 -12.86 3.71 12.24
CA THR A 130 -14.16 4.14 12.77
C THR A 130 -13.95 4.77 14.13
N TYR A 131 -14.77 5.76 14.43
CA TYR A 131 -14.88 6.38 15.74
C TYR A 131 -16.26 6.09 16.30
N PHE A 132 -16.33 5.72 17.58
CA PHE A 132 -17.57 5.39 18.26
C PHE A 132 -17.73 6.19 19.54
N GLU A 133 -18.96 6.60 19.80
CA GLU A 133 -19.42 7.05 21.11
C GLU A 133 -20.50 6.09 21.60
N LEU A 134 -20.34 5.58 22.82
CA LEU A 134 -21.22 4.62 23.44
C LEU A 134 -21.77 5.20 24.75
N GLU A 135 -23.08 5.24 24.88
CA GLU A 135 -23.78 5.59 26.12
C GLU A 135 -23.60 4.48 27.17
N PRO A 136 -23.84 4.75 28.47
CA PRO A 136 -23.88 3.71 29.49
C PRO A 136 -24.85 2.58 29.15
N ASN A 137 -24.50 1.35 29.53
CA ASN A 137 -25.28 0.12 29.33
C ASN A 137 -25.57 -0.22 27.86
N THR A 138 -24.71 0.23 26.95
CA THR A 138 -24.78 -0.10 25.52
C THR A 138 -24.18 -1.47 25.28
N ILE A 139 -24.88 -2.31 24.51
CA ILE A 139 -24.45 -3.66 24.16
C ILE A 139 -24.13 -3.71 22.67
N LEU A 140 -22.91 -4.13 22.35
CA LEU A 140 -22.47 -4.53 21.01
C LEU A 140 -22.55 -6.06 20.92
N PRO A 141 -23.55 -6.60 20.21
CA PRO A 141 -23.84 -8.04 20.20
C PRO A 141 -22.67 -8.88 19.73
N LYS A 142 -22.72 -10.17 20.09
CA LYS A 142 -21.72 -11.15 19.68
C LYS A 142 -21.69 -11.32 18.16
N HIS A 143 -20.52 -11.15 17.56
CA HIS A 143 -20.33 -11.23 16.13
C HIS A 143 -18.88 -11.61 15.76
N SER A 144 -18.65 -11.83 14.47
CA SER A 144 -17.35 -12.03 13.86
C SER A 144 -17.34 -11.38 12.48
N HIS A 145 -16.17 -11.05 11.98
CA HIS A 145 -15.98 -10.46 10.67
C HIS A 145 -14.60 -10.81 10.13
N GLU A 146 -14.42 -10.74 8.81
CA GLU A 146 -13.15 -11.02 8.14
C GLU A 146 -12.08 -9.98 8.50
N ALA A 147 -12.50 -8.74 8.78
CA ALA A 147 -11.58 -7.67 9.12
C ALA A 147 -10.84 -7.96 10.43
N GLU A 148 -9.53 -7.79 10.45
CA GLU A 148 -8.83 -7.58 11.71
C GLU A 148 -9.31 -6.27 12.32
N GLN A 149 -9.42 -6.24 13.65
CA GLN A 149 -9.89 -5.08 14.39
C GLN A 149 -8.87 -4.71 15.48
N ILE A 150 -8.48 -3.45 15.54
CA ILE A 150 -7.69 -2.90 16.65
C ILE A 150 -8.48 -1.76 17.26
N THR A 151 -8.90 -1.91 18.52
CA THR A 151 -9.68 -0.91 19.25
C THR A 151 -8.80 -0.20 20.27
N MET A 152 -8.82 1.13 20.28
CA MET A 152 -8.25 1.98 21.33
C MET A 152 -9.35 2.77 22.03
N VAL A 153 -9.38 2.71 23.36
CA VAL A 153 -10.30 3.52 24.17
C VAL A 153 -9.71 4.92 24.34
N MET A 154 -10.46 5.94 23.94
CA MET A 154 -10.08 7.34 24.02
C MET A 154 -10.58 7.99 25.31
N GLU A 155 -11.79 7.65 25.74
CA GLU A 155 -12.41 8.12 26.98
C GLU A 155 -13.33 7.03 27.56
N GLY A 156 -13.47 6.99 28.89
CA GLY A 156 -14.35 6.04 29.57
C GLY A 156 -13.78 4.62 29.68
N GLU A 157 -14.66 3.62 29.63
CA GLU A 157 -14.30 2.20 29.72
C GLU A 157 -15.19 1.34 28.82
N LEU A 158 -14.58 0.31 28.21
CA LEU A 158 -15.26 -0.63 27.31
C LEU A 158 -14.85 -2.05 27.68
N THR A 159 -15.82 -2.93 27.90
CA THR A 159 -15.56 -4.34 28.22
C THR A 159 -15.77 -5.20 26.99
N PHE A 160 -14.72 -5.92 26.59
CA PHE A 160 -14.79 -6.94 25.55
C PHE A 160 -15.02 -8.32 26.16
N VAL A 161 -15.84 -9.13 25.51
CA VAL A 161 -16.02 -10.55 25.83
C VAL A 161 -15.46 -11.37 24.68
N LEU A 162 -14.38 -12.10 24.95
CA LEU A 162 -13.68 -12.97 24.02
C LEU A 162 -13.76 -14.40 24.56
N GLN A 163 -14.53 -15.25 23.89
CA GLN A 163 -14.84 -16.60 24.39
C GLN A 163 -15.48 -16.55 25.80
N GLU A 164 -14.77 -17.01 26.83
CA GLU A 164 -15.20 -16.99 28.25
C GLU A 164 -14.49 -15.90 29.08
N LYS A 165 -13.67 -15.07 28.43
CA LYS A 165 -12.89 -14.03 29.10
C LYS A 165 -13.49 -12.65 28.88
N GLU A 166 -13.69 -11.93 29.97
CA GLU A 166 -14.01 -10.49 29.95
C GLU A 166 -12.75 -9.66 30.18
N ILE A 167 -12.58 -8.61 29.37
CA ILE A 167 -11.45 -7.69 29.45
C ILE A 167 -12.00 -6.26 29.39
N THR A 168 -11.85 -5.50 30.48
CA THR A 168 -12.22 -4.08 30.53
C THR A 168 -11.02 -3.22 30.17
N LEU A 169 -11.17 -2.42 29.12
CA LEU A 169 -10.20 -1.43 28.67
C LEU A 169 -10.60 -0.05 29.20
N LYS A 170 -9.62 0.76 29.58
CA LYS A 170 -9.77 2.15 29.98
C LYS A 170 -9.09 3.06 28.96
N SER A 171 -9.29 4.38 29.09
CA SER A 171 -8.59 5.39 28.31
C SER A 171 -7.09 5.08 28.13
N GLY A 172 -6.65 4.96 26.87
CA GLY A 172 -5.27 4.64 26.48
C GLY A 172 -5.01 3.14 26.27
N ASP A 173 -5.87 2.25 26.76
CA ASP A 173 -5.74 0.81 26.55
C ASP A 173 -6.15 0.42 25.12
N VAL A 174 -5.53 -0.65 24.62
CA VAL A 174 -5.70 -1.14 23.25
C VAL A 174 -5.94 -2.65 23.26
N ILE A 175 -6.81 -3.12 22.37
CA ILE A 175 -7.00 -4.55 22.08
C ILE A 175 -6.88 -4.81 20.59
N ALA A 176 -6.23 -5.91 20.23
CA ALA A 176 -6.15 -6.40 18.85
C ALA A 176 -6.93 -7.72 18.75
N ILE A 177 -7.90 -7.77 17.84
CA ILE A 177 -8.81 -8.88 17.60
C ILE A 177 -8.50 -9.44 16.20
N PRO A 178 -8.01 -10.69 16.11
CA PRO A 178 -7.72 -11.34 14.83
C PRO A 178 -8.96 -11.52 13.97
N SER A 179 -8.73 -11.67 12.66
CA SER A 179 -9.77 -11.99 11.67
C SER A 179 -10.63 -13.19 12.12
N ASN A 180 -11.95 -13.05 11.98
CA ASN A 180 -12.97 -14.04 12.31
C ASN A 180 -13.00 -14.49 13.79
N ALA A 181 -12.26 -13.84 14.69
CA ALA A 181 -12.38 -14.10 16.12
C ALA A 181 -13.76 -13.65 16.61
N LEU A 182 -14.46 -14.54 17.33
CA LEU A 182 -15.80 -14.28 17.85
C LEU A 182 -15.73 -13.39 19.10
N HIS A 183 -16.39 -12.25 19.08
CA HIS A 183 -16.32 -11.25 20.16
C HIS A 183 -17.63 -10.47 20.34
N SER A 184 -17.82 -9.90 21.52
CA SER A 184 -18.83 -8.87 21.82
C SER A 184 -18.20 -7.79 22.69
N ALA A 185 -18.88 -6.66 22.85
CA ALA A 185 -18.46 -5.62 23.79
C ALA A 185 -19.65 -4.94 24.44
N PHE A 186 -19.45 -4.33 25.60
CA PHE A 186 -20.49 -3.55 26.27
C PHE A 186 -19.88 -2.44 27.14
N THR A 187 -20.65 -1.39 27.37
CA THR A 187 -20.35 -0.38 28.38
C THR A 187 -21.11 -0.68 29.67
N GLY A 188 -20.46 -0.42 30.81
CA GLY A 188 -21.11 -0.48 32.13
C GLY A 188 -21.91 0.80 32.41
N ASN A 189 -21.81 1.31 33.64
CA ASN A 189 -22.49 2.55 34.05
C ASN A 189 -21.83 3.84 33.54
N LYS A 190 -20.72 3.75 32.78
CA LYS A 190 -20.02 4.89 32.19
C LYS A 190 -20.12 4.84 30.67
N PRO A 191 -20.13 6.01 30.00
CA PRO A 191 -20.01 6.06 28.55
C PRO A 191 -18.58 5.69 28.11
N CYS A 192 -18.40 5.46 26.81
CA CYS A 192 -17.10 5.21 26.20
C CYS A 192 -16.97 5.94 24.86
N LYS A 193 -15.76 6.43 24.56
CA LYS A 193 -15.37 6.83 23.22
C LYS A 193 -14.19 5.99 22.78
N ALA A 194 -14.25 5.42 21.58
CA ALA A 194 -13.21 4.54 21.07
C ALA A 194 -12.97 4.75 19.57
N VAL A 195 -11.79 4.34 19.10
CA VAL A 195 -11.47 4.24 17.68
C VAL A 195 -11.13 2.80 17.34
N ASP A 196 -11.60 2.33 16.19
CA ASP A 196 -11.21 1.04 15.64
C ASP A 196 -10.48 1.24 14.32
N ALA A 197 -9.36 0.53 14.15
CA ALA A 197 -8.69 0.35 12.87
C ALA A 197 -9.04 -1.03 12.30
N TRP A 198 -9.28 -1.08 10.98
CA TRP A 198 -9.80 -2.26 10.29
C TRP A 198 -9.04 -2.59 9.01
N SER A 199 -8.86 -3.88 8.75
CA SER A 199 -8.37 -4.39 7.46
C SER A 199 -8.84 -5.84 7.22
N PRO A 200 -9.45 -6.18 6.06
CA PRO A 200 -9.83 -5.26 4.98
C PRO A 200 -10.99 -4.33 5.37
N VAL A 201 -11.27 -3.35 4.51
CA VAL A 201 -12.34 -2.36 4.72
C VAL A 201 -13.72 -3.01 4.78
N ARG A 202 -14.49 -2.71 5.83
CA ARG A 202 -15.89 -3.15 5.96
C ARG A 202 -16.81 -2.19 5.20
N LYS A 203 -17.00 -2.46 3.90
CA LYS A 203 -17.78 -1.60 2.97
C LYS A 203 -19.19 -1.25 3.45
N GLY A 204 -19.81 -2.06 4.31
CA GLY A 204 -21.13 -1.78 4.88
C GLY A 204 -21.19 -0.60 5.85
N PHE A 205 -20.04 -0.06 6.30
CA PHE A 205 -19.97 1.11 7.18
C PHE A 205 -19.68 2.42 6.45
N LEU A 206 -19.27 2.37 5.18
CA LEU A 206 -19.03 3.56 4.33
C LEU A 206 -20.33 4.07 3.68
#